data_AF-M5FV72-F1
#
_entry.id   AF-M5FV72-F1
#
_cell.length_a   1.000
_cell.length_b   1.000
_cell.length_c   1.000
_cell.angle_alpha   90.00
_cell.angle_beta   90.00
_cell.angle_gamma   90.00
#
_symmetry.space_group_name_H-M   'P 1'
#
loop_
_entity.id
_entity.type
_entity.pdbx_description
1 polymer ?
#
loop_
_entity_poly.entity_id
_entity_poly.type
_entity_poly.pdbx_seq_one_letter_code
_entity_poly.pdbx_strand_id
1 'polypeptide(L)'
;MYTVRSFLTFALVLLTVSLPALADHSCQHANNCPTLLIGSNPGCHNSLCYYESCSNDAGLGYKITTDCYTTGGTTRCRCKSLLTGSNYRKRRDLETCPLPQQQRCPVFHGRGGTECVDVMTDIESCGGCVGVDGEGDGVDCTDIVGAESVSCISGSCFIDECAHGYRLDKRQSSCIPITGMRVQKNNSQKRNFRV
;
A
#
# COMPACT_ATOMS: atom_id res chain seq x y z
N MET A 1 -24.32 -9.84 -47.82
CA MET A 1 -24.28 -11.02 -46.95
C MET A 1 -22.93 -11.03 -46.25
N TYR A 2 -22.84 -10.39 -45.08
CA TYR A 2 -21.61 -10.32 -44.28
C TYR A 2 -21.62 -11.48 -43.28
N THR A 3 -20.55 -12.28 -43.32
CA THR A 3 -20.39 -13.53 -42.58
C THR A 3 -20.13 -13.25 -41.10
N VAL A 4 -21.07 -13.71 -40.28
CA VAL A 4 -20.96 -13.88 -38.84
C VAL A 4 -20.10 -15.12 -38.59
N ARG A 5 -18.86 -14.96 -38.09
CA ARG A 5 -18.06 -16.04 -37.47
C ARG A 5 -16.70 -15.51 -37.02
N SER A 6 -16.61 -15.09 -35.75
CA SER A 6 -15.40 -15.25 -34.91
C SER A 6 -15.64 -14.65 -33.52
N PHE A 7 -16.61 -15.22 -32.80
CA PHE A 7 -16.83 -14.96 -31.37
C PHE A 7 -16.59 -16.25 -30.57
N LEU A 8 -15.41 -16.86 -30.76
CA LEU A 8 -15.07 -18.13 -30.09
C LEU A 8 -13.56 -18.29 -29.86
N THR A 9 -12.94 -17.26 -29.29
CA THR A 9 -11.61 -17.34 -28.66
C THR A 9 -11.57 -16.58 -27.33
N PHE A 10 -12.70 -16.56 -26.62
CA PHE A 10 -12.76 -16.33 -25.18
C PHE A 10 -12.74 -17.68 -24.47
N ALA A 11 -11.55 -18.20 -24.18
CA ALA A 11 -11.30 -19.11 -23.07
C ALA A 11 -9.80 -19.45 -23.02
N LEU A 12 -9.22 -19.36 -21.82
CA LEU A 12 -7.95 -19.99 -21.41
C LEU A 12 -6.64 -19.32 -21.86
N VAL A 13 -6.35 -18.13 -21.34
CA VAL A 13 -5.00 -17.85 -20.80
C VAL A 13 -5.13 -17.10 -19.47
N LEU A 14 -5.82 -17.71 -18.51
CA LEU A 14 -5.55 -17.51 -17.08
C LEU A 14 -4.30 -18.33 -16.74
N LEU A 15 -3.13 -17.85 -17.17
CA LEU A 15 -1.89 -18.27 -16.52
C LEU A 15 -1.61 -17.27 -15.42
N THR A 16 -2.10 -17.65 -14.25
CA THR A 16 -1.64 -17.20 -12.95
C THR A 16 -0.10 -17.22 -12.95
N VAL A 17 0.53 -16.08 -13.21
CA VAL A 17 1.87 -15.84 -12.68
C VAL A 17 1.67 -15.59 -11.21
N SER A 18 1.56 -16.69 -10.46
CA SER A 18 1.80 -16.71 -9.03
C SER A 18 3.17 -16.08 -8.83
N LEU A 19 3.21 -14.83 -8.36
CA LEU A 19 4.40 -14.33 -7.69
C LEU A 19 4.63 -15.28 -6.51
N PRO A 20 5.77 -16.01 -6.46
CA PRO A 20 6.12 -16.73 -5.25
C PRO A 20 6.42 -15.67 -4.19
N ALA A 21 5.43 -15.41 -3.35
CA ALA A 21 5.65 -14.78 -2.08
C ALA A 21 6.63 -15.69 -1.30
N LEU A 22 7.74 -15.09 -0.87
CA LEU A 22 8.72 -15.63 0.09
C LEU A 22 9.60 -16.77 -0.43
N ALA A 23 10.52 -16.46 -1.35
CA ALA A 23 11.76 -17.20 -1.45
C ALA A 23 12.83 -16.50 -0.61
N ASP A 24 12.77 -16.64 0.71
CA ASP A 24 13.91 -16.26 1.53
C ASP A 24 15.05 -17.24 1.23
N HIS A 25 15.95 -16.84 0.33
CA HIS A 25 17.25 -17.45 0.01
C HIS A 25 17.30 -18.58 -1.05
N SER A 26 16.38 -18.61 -2.03
CA SER A 26 16.54 -19.53 -3.17
C SER A 26 17.55 -19.03 -4.21
N CYS A 27 18.34 -19.92 -4.81
CA CYS A 27 19.31 -19.56 -5.84
C CYS A 27 19.32 -20.56 -7.00
N GLN A 28 19.78 -20.08 -8.16
CA GLN A 28 20.16 -20.93 -9.31
C GLN A 28 21.69 -20.92 -9.50
N HIS A 29 22.32 -19.79 -9.19
CA HIS A 29 23.77 -19.58 -9.23
C HIS A 29 24.23 -18.79 -7.99
N ALA A 30 25.52 -18.85 -7.67
CA ALA A 30 26.09 -18.22 -6.47
C ALA A 30 25.98 -16.69 -6.45
N ASN A 31 25.98 -16.05 -7.62
CA ASN A 31 25.78 -14.61 -7.79
C ASN A 31 24.33 -14.16 -7.51
N ASN A 32 23.36 -15.07 -7.48
CA ASN A 32 21.97 -14.76 -7.11
C ASN A 32 21.79 -14.64 -5.59
N CYS A 33 22.84 -14.92 -4.82
CA CYS A 33 22.79 -14.86 -3.36
C CYS A 33 23.24 -13.48 -2.85
N PRO A 34 22.44 -12.82 -2.00
CA PRO A 34 22.76 -11.48 -1.49
C PRO A 34 23.96 -11.52 -0.53
N THR A 35 24.95 -10.66 -0.73
CA THR A 35 26.19 -10.62 0.07
C THR A 35 26.32 -9.43 1.02
N LEU A 36 25.67 -8.31 0.70
CA LEU A 36 25.82 -7.05 1.45
C LEU A 36 25.09 -7.05 2.81
N LEU A 37 24.08 -7.90 2.98
CA LEU A 37 23.20 -7.89 4.16
C LEU A 37 23.20 -9.19 4.97
N ILE A 38 23.58 -10.31 4.36
CA ILE A 38 23.37 -11.65 4.95
C ILE A 38 24.69 -12.36 5.25
N GLY A 39 25.66 -12.32 4.34
CA GLY A 39 26.93 -13.00 4.55
C GLY A 39 27.91 -12.87 3.39
N SER A 40 29.16 -13.26 3.62
CA SER A 40 30.23 -13.19 2.62
C SER A 40 30.45 -14.53 1.91
N ASN A 41 31.05 -14.46 0.71
CA ASN A 41 31.40 -15.62 -0.13
C ASN A 41 30.24 -16.62 -0.34
N PRO A 42 29.17 -16.21 -1.03
CA PRO A 42 27.99 -17.04 -1.18
C PRO A 42 28.26 -18.25 -2.08
N GLY A 43 27.54 -19.32 -1.82
CA GLY A 43 27.48 -20.49 -2.68
C GLY A 43 26.05 -20.99 -2.80
N CYS A 44 25.70 -21.47 -3.99
CA CYS A 44 24.39 -22.02 -4.25
C CYS A 44 24.44 -23.55 -4.18
N HIS A 45 23.62 -24.16 -3.32
CA HIS A 45 23.54 -25.62 -3.19
C HIS A 45 22.10 -26.05 -2.94
N ASN A 46 21.61 -27.04 -3.68
CA ASN A 46 20.21 -27.49 -3.64
C ASN A 46 19.20 -26.34 -3.72
N SER A 47 19.50 -25.39 -4.63
CA SER A 47 18.73 -24.17 -4.84
C SER A 47 18.60 -23.26 -3.62
N LEU A 48 19.52 -23.35 -2.66
CA LEU A 48 19.58 -22.49 -1.46
C LEU A 48 20.93 -21.81 -1.33
N CYS A 49 20.93 -20.59 -0.79
CA CYS A 49 22.14 -19.82 -0.51
C CYS A 49 22.80 -20.24 0.80
N TYR A 50 24.13 -20.40 0.75
CA TYR A 50 25.00 -20.63 1.90
C TYR A 50 26.17 -19.65 1.85
N TYR A 51 26.73 -19.34 3.01
CA TYR A 51 27.74 -18.31 3.18
C TYR A 51 28.89 -18.83 4.03
N GLU A 52 30.10 -18.32 3.80
CA GLU A 52 31.27 -18.67 4.61
C GLU A 52 31.25 -17.95 5.97
N SER A 53 30.76 -16.71 5.98
CA SER A 53 30.48 -15.95 7.21
C SER A 53 29.18 -15.17 7.08
N CYS A 54 28.47 -14.99 8.19
CA CYS A 54 27.23 -14.21 8.23
C CYS A 54 27.50 -12.76 8.65
N SER A 55 26.73 -11.81 8.11
CA SER A 55 26.85 -10.39 8.46
C SER A 55 26.26 -10.11 9.84
N ASN A 56 27.00 -9.33 10.62
CA ASN A 56 26.58 -8.86 11.94
C ASN A 56 26.27 -7.35 11.98
N ASP A 57 26.34 -6.66 10.84
CA ASP A 57 26.17 -5.20 10.81
C ASP A 57 24.72 -4.75 10.96
N ALA A 58 24.54 -3.66 11.72
CA ALA A 58 23.33 -2.83 11.80
C ALA A 58 22.02 -3.53 12.26
N GLY A 59 22.08 -4.37 13.30
CA GLY A 59 20.88 -4.73 14.08
C GLY A 59 19.97 -5.83 13.50
N LEU A 60 20.31 -6.43 12.35
CA LEU A 60 19.63 -7.62 11.81
C LEU A 60 20.32 -8.94 12.18
N GLY A 61 21.58 -8.87 12.63
CA GLY A 61 22.46 -9.92 13.16
C GLY A 61 22.18 -11.34 12.65
N TYR A 62 23.00 -11.88 11.76
CA TYR A 62 22.83 -13.26 11.30
C TYR A 62 23.81 -14.20 11.97
N LYS A 63 23.31 -15.34 12.46
CA LYS A 63 24.13 -16.42 13.02
C LYS A 63 24.22 -17.57 12.04
N ILE A 64 25.44 -18.11 11.91
CA ILE A 64 25.69 -19.36 11.20
C ILE A 64 24.87 -20.49 11.84
N THR A 65 24.10 -21.18 11.02
CA THR A 65 23.38 -22.41 11.39
C THR A 65 24.28 -23.64 11.25
N THR A 66 23.83 -24.77 11.76
CA THR A 66 24.49 -26.08 11.57
C THR A 66 24.28 -26.67 10.17
N ASP A 67 23.45 -26.04 9.34
CA ASP A 67 23.18 -26.49 7.98
C ASP A 67 24.27 -25.99 7.05
N CYS A 68 25.29 -26.83 6.86
CA CYS A 68 26.48 -26.50 6.10
C CYS A 68 26.77 -27.55 5.02
N TYR A 69 27.43 -27.13 3.96
CA TYR A 69 28.05 -28.03 3.01
C TYR A 69 29.48 -27.59 2.70
N THR A 70 30.32 -28.55 2.35
CA THR A 70 31.71 -28.30 1.98
C THR A 70 31.89 -28.66 0.51
N THR A 71 32.43 -27.73 -0.27
CA THR A 71 32.79 -27.96 -1.67
C THR A 71 34.20 -27.42 -1.91
N GLY A 72 35.07 -28.23 -2.52
CA GLY A 72 36.43 -27.80 -2.86
C GLY A 72 37.28 -27.30 -1.69
N GLY A 73 37.03 -27.78 -0.46
CA GLY A 73 37.75 -27.34 0.75
C GLY A 73 37.17 -26.09 1.44
N THR A 74 36.15 -25.44 0.88
CA THR A 74 35.44 -24.33 1.53
C THR A 74 34.13 -24.80 2.13
N THR A 75 33.93 -24.54 3.42
CA THR A 75 32.67 -24.84 4.13
C THR A 75 31.78 -23.60 4.14
N ARG A 76 30.53 -23.76 3.70
CA ARG A 76 29.52 -22.69 3.70
C ARG A 76 28.28 -23.16 4.44
N CYS A 77 27.68 -22.27 5.23
CA CYS A 77 26.55 -22.56 6.10
C CYS A 77 25.39 -21.60 5.84
N ARG A 78 24.17 -22.01 6.19
CA ARG A 78 23.03 -21.07 6.13
C ARG A 78 23.14 -20.04 7.25
N CYS A 79 22.75 -18.81 6.95
CA CYS A 79 22.65 -17.72 7.90
C CYS A 79 21.22 -17.61 8.40
N LYS A 80 21.01 -17.71 9.71
CA LYS A 80 19.71 -17.48 10.35
C LYS A 80 19.74 -16.15 11.08
N SER A 81 18.73 -15.31 10.87
CA SER A 81 18.61 -14.07 11.63
C SER A 81 18.48 -14.37 13.13
N LEU A 82 19.24 -13.64 13.94
CA LEU A 82 19.21 -13.63 15.40
C LEU A 82 18.02 -12.86 15.96
N LEU A 83 17.18 -12.27 15.10
CA LEU A 83 15.88 -11.75 15.48
C LEU A 83 15.04 -12.93 16.00
N THR A 84 15.11 -13.14 17.31
CA THR A 84 14.47 -14.22 18.03
C THR A 84 12.97 -14.00 18.02
N GLY A 85 12.25 -14.79 17.21
CA GLY A 85 10.86 -15.17 17.49
C GLY A 85 9.90 -14.04 17.83
N SER A 86 9.91 -12.93 17.11
CA SER A 86 8.65 -12.20 16.99
C SER A 86 7.75 -13.08 16.15
N ASN A 87 6.56 -13.44 16.66
CA ASN A 87 5.44 -13.71 15.79
C ASN A 87 5.45 -12.59 14.75
N TYR A 88 5.92 -12.89 13.53
CA TYR A 88 5.75 -12.00 12.41
C TYR A 88 4.26 -12.08 12.07
N ARG A 89 3.43 -11.49 12.95
CA ARG A 89 2.37 -10.60 12.50
C ARG A 89 3.09 -9.73 11.51
N LYS A 90 2.97 -10.12 10.24
CA LYS A 90 3.28 -9.35 9.04
C LYS A 90 3.21 -7.90 9.48
N ARG A 91 4.37 -7.24 9.63
CA ARG A 91 4.40 -5.88 10.18
C ARG A 91 3.37 -5.10 9.37
N ARG A 92 2.27 -4.74 10.03
CA ARG A 92 1.38 -3.66 9.59
C ARG A 92 2.10 -2.31 9.70
N ASP A 93 3.36 -2.36 10.14
CA ASP A 93 4.36 -1.32 10.17
C ASP A 93 5.32 -1.50 9.00
N LEU A 94 4.80 -1.26 7.80
CA LEU A 94 5.62 -0.51 6.86
C LEU A 94 5.79 0.86 7.52
N GLU A 95 6.99 1.14 8.02
CA GLU A 95 7.34 2.41 8.70
C GLU A 95 7.08 3.62 7.78
N THR A 96 6.98 3.35 6.48
CA THR A 96 6.63 4.28 5.41
C THR A 96 5.64 3.58 4.48
N CYS A 97 4.73 4.29 3.82
CA CYS A 97 3.81 3.68 2.86
C CYS A 97 4.52 3.20 1.59
N PRO A 98 3.96 2.20 0.86
CA PRO A 98 4.63 1.60 -0.29
C PRO A 98 4.70 2.53 -1.51
N LEU A 99 3.79 3.51 -1.59
CA LEU A 99 3.73 4.49 -2.66
C LEU A 99 4.12 5.89 -2.16
N PRO A 100 4.82 6.69 -2.98
CA PRO A 100 5.30 8.01 -2.58
C PRO A 100 4.17 9.02 -2.31
N GLN A 101 3.02 8.85 -2.95
CA GLN A 101 1.85 9.70 -2.73
C GLN A 101 0.96 9.25 -1.56
N GLN A 102 1.34 8.18 -0.87
CA GLN A 102 0.60 7.68 0.28
C GLN A 102 1.16 8.19 1.60
N GLN A 103 0.27 8.53 2.51
CA GLN A 103 0.60 8.90 3.89
C GLN A 103 0.00 7.89 4.86
N ARG A 104 0.71 7.68 5.98
CA ARG A 104 0.27 6.80 7.05
C ARG A 104 -0.73 7.53 7.94
N CYS A 105 -2.01 7.31 7.73
CA CYS A 105 -3.09 8.00 8.44
C CYS A 105 -3.67 7.17 9.57
N PRO A 106 -4.06 7.79 10.68
CA PRO A 106 -4.72 7.10 11.79
C PRO A 106 -6.12 6.65 11.39
N VAL A 107 -6.47 5.41 11.77
CA VAL A 107 -7.82 4.87 11.61
C VAL A 107 -8.55 5.02 12.94
N PHE A 108 -9.69 5.71 12.95
CA PHE A 108 -10.47 5.96 14.17
C PHE A 108 -11.64 5.01 14.38
N HIS A 109 -11.92 4.14 13.42
CA HIS A 109 -13.00 3.15 13.50
C HIS A 109 -12.49 1.75 13.86
N GLY A 110 -13.39 0.92 14.38
CA GLY A 110 -13.10 -0.47 14.71
C GLY A 110 -12.04 -0.63 15.80
N ARG A 111 -10.94 -1.33 15.49
CA ARG A 111 -9.82 -1.55 16.43
C ARG A 111 -8.75 -0.44 16.35
N GLY A 112 -9.00 0.58 15.54
CA GLY A 112 -8.04 1.62 15.22
C GLY A 112 -6.78 1.10 14.52
N GLY A 113 -5.75 1.95 14.49
CA GLY A 113 -4.45 1.65 13.90
C GLY A 113 -4.04 2.72 12.91
N THR A 114 -3.25 2.33 11.92
CA THR A 114 -2.84 3.19 10.82
C THR A 114 -3.02 2.49 9.50
N GLU A 115 -3.44 3.21 8.49
CA GLU A 115 -3.49 2.73 7.11
C GLU A 115 -2.74 3.68 6.16
N CYS A 116 -2.41 3.18 4.98
CA CYS A 116 -1.77 3.99 3.94
C CYS A 116 -2.84 4.52 3.00
N VAL A 117 -3.03 5.83 3.01
CA VAL A 117 -4.04 6.53 2.21
C VAL A 117 -3.35 7.32 1.12
N ASP A 118 -3.85 7.24 -0.12
CA ASP A 118 -3.38 8.06 -1.23
C ASP A 118 -3.97 9.48 -1.08
N VAL A 119 -3.25 10.34 -0.36
CA VAL A 119 -3.71 11.69 -0.01
C VAL A 119 -3.84 12.61 -1.22
N MET A 120 -3.41 12.18 -2.40
CA MET A 120 -3.53 12.96 -3.63
C MET A 120 -4.90 12.78 -4.29
N THR A 121 -5.64 11.73 -3.93
CA THR A 121 -6.88 11.32 -4.60
C THR A 121 -8.01 10.91 -3.63
N ASP A 122 -7.69 10.63 -2.37
CA ASP A 122 -8.68 10.29 -1.36
C ASP A 122 -9.47 11.54 -0.91
N ILE A 123 -10.81 11.42 -0.86
CA ILE A 123 -11.70 12.53 -0.54
C ILE A 123 -11.86 12.79 0.96
N GLU A 124 -11.54 11.81 1.82
CA GLU A 124 -11.66 11.91 3.28
C GLU A 124 -10.32 12.30 3.93
N SER A 125 -9.22 12.20 3.17
CA SER A 125 -7.86 12.57 3.58
C SER A 125 -7.11 13.26 2.46
N CYS A 126 -7.75 14.29 1.88
CA CYS A 126 -7.20 15.00 0.74
C CYS A 126 -6.09 15.96 1.18
N GLY A 127 -4.92 15.87 0.55
CA GLY A 127 -3.74 16.69 0.84
C GLY A 127 -2.96 16.27 2.10
N GLY A 128 -3.50 15.37 2.91
CA GLY A 128 -2.85 14.85 4.11
C GLY A 128 -3.79 14.01 4.95
N CYS A 129 -3.31 13.55 6.11
CA CYS A 129 -4.15 12.82 7.04
C CYS A 129 -5.10 13.75 7.81
N VAL A 130 -6.34 13.31 8.00
CA VAL A 130 -7.37 13.99 8.79
C VAL A 130 -7.55 13.25 10.12
N GLY A 131 -7.57 14.00 11.22
CA GLY A 131 -7.78 13.54 12.59
C GLY A 131 -9.26 13.50 12.99
N VAL A 132 -9.56 12.98 14.18
CA VAL A 132 -10.93 12.82 14.71
C VAL A 132 -11.78 14.09 14.68
N ASP A 133 -11.14 15.25 14.91
CA ASP A 133 -11.83 16.54 15.01
C ASP A 133 -11.61 17.40 13.75
N GLY A 134 -11.19 16.78 12.64
CA GLY A 134 -10.75 17.49 11.43
C GLY A 134 -9.35 18.12 11.55
N GLU A 135 -8.65 17.89 12.65
CA GLU A 135 -7.27 18.34 12.87
C GLU A 135 -6.29 17.51 12.03
N GLY A 136 -5.28 18.12 11.42
CA GLY A 136 -4.26 17.39 10.66
C GLY A 136 -3.71 18.22 9.51
N ASP A 137 -2.96 17.54 8.63
CA ASP A 137 -2.38 18.16 7.44
C ASP A 137 -3.34 18.10 6.23
N GLY A 138 -4.39 17.26 6.31
CA GLY A 138 -5.37 17.06 5.24
C GLY A 138 -6.73 17.68 5.49
N VAL A 139 -7.64 17.46 4.52
CA VAL A 139 -9.03 17.91 4.54
C VAL A 139 -9.95 16.78 4.12
N ASP A 140 -11.05 16.59 4.86
CA ASP A 140 -12.19 15.79 4.41
C ASP A 140 -13.07 16.67 3.51
N CYS A 141 -12.99 16.43 2.20
CA CYS A 141 -13.75 17.18 1.22
C CYS A 141 -15.27 16.91 1.33
N THR A 142 -15.69 15.81 1.96
CA THR A 142 -17.12 15.46 2.06
C THR A 142 -17.86 16.26 3.12
N ASP A 143 -17.12 16.89 4.04
CA ASP A 143 -17.65 17.78 5.05
C ASP A 143 -17.84 19.23 4.54
N ILE A 144 -17.57 19.49 3.26
CA ILE A 144 -17.86 20.79 2.63
C ILE A 144 -19.37 21.04 2.59
N VAL A 145 -19.78 22.11 3.26
CA VAL A 145 -21.20 22.48 3.40
C VAL A 145 -21.84 22.75 2.04
N GLY A 146 -22.92 22.03 1.76
CA GLY A 146 -23.71 22.18 0.53
C GLY A 146 -23.12 21.50 -0.69
N ALA A 147 -21.96 20.83 -0.57
CA ALA A 147 -21.44 19.98 -1.64
C ALA A 147 -22.22 18.67 -1.70
N GLU A 148 -22.61 18.24 -2.91
CA GLU A 148 -23.28 16.96 -3.17
C GLU A 148 -22.28 15.90 -3.67
N SER A 149 -21.32 16.32 -4.50
CA SER A 149 -20.19 15.48 -4.89
C SER A 149 -18.91 16.29 -4.93
N VAL A 150 -17.83 15.63 -4.52
CA VAL A 150 -16.49 16.20 -4.42
C VAL A 150 -15.46 15.23 -4.98
N SER A 151 -14.34 15.79 -5.41
CA SER A 151 -13.16 15.08 -5.87
C SER A 151 -11.92 15.64 -5.17
N CYS A 152 -10.95 14.78 -4.89
CA CYS A 152 -9.62 15.19 -4.49
C CYS A 152 -8.70 15.10 -5.71
N ILE A 153 -8.13 16.22 -6.12
CA ILE A 153 -7.25 16.30 -7.30
C ILE A 153 -5.93 16.91 -6.86
N SER A 154 -4.87 16.12 -6.93
CA SER A 154 -3.52 16.53 -6.55
C SER A 154 -3.44 17.08 -5.12
N GLY A 155 -4.16 16.46 -4.19
CA GLY A 155 -4.18 16.87 -2.78
C GLY A 155 -4.98 18.16 -2.51
N SER A 156 -5.91 18.53 -3.40
CA SER A 156 -6.81 19.66 -3.21
C SER A 156 -8.26 19.25 -3.48
N CYS A 157 -9.18 19.72 -2.64
CA CYS A 157 -10.62 19.48 -2.82
C CYS A 157 -11.19 20.30 -3.98
N PHE A 158 -11.97 19.66 -4.82
CA PHE A 158 -12.79 20.27 -5.86
C PHE A 158 -14.23 19.80 -5.68
N ILE A 159 -15.17 20.74 -5.76
CA ILE A 159 -16.59 20.42 -5.71
C ILE A 159 -17.08 20.25 -7.15
N ASP A 160 -17.53 19.04 -7.47
CA ASP A 160 -18.09 18.70 -8.77
C ASP A 160 -19.55 19.17 -8.87
N GLU A 161 -20.32 19.01 -7.80
CA GLU A 161 -21.74 19.36 -7.76
C GLU A 161 -22.14 19.90 -6.37
N CYS A 162 -22.96 20.94 -6.36
CA CYS A 162 -23.59 21.47 -5.15
C CYS A 162 -25.01 20.94 -5.01
N ALA A 163 -25.40 20.64 -3.78
CA ALA A 163 -26.75 20.21 -3.44
C ALA A 163 -27.82 21.24 -3.84
N HIS A 164 -29.03 20.75 -4.05
CA HIS A 164 -30.17 21.60 -4.39
C HIS A 164 -30.34 22.79 -3.41
N GLY A 165 -30.43 24.00 -3.98
CA GLY A 165 -30.50 25.24 -3.21
C GLY A 165 -29.14 25.90 -2.96
N TYR A 166 -28.05 25.31 -3.47
CA TYR A 166 -26.72 25.90 -3.54
C TYR A 166 -26.25 26.05 -4.98
N ARG A 167 -25.29 26.96 -5.20
CA ARG A 167 -24.56 27.12 -6.46
C ARG A 167 -23.06 27.13 -6.20
N LEU A 168 -22.31 26.61 -7.16
CA LEU A 168 -20.85 26.54 -7.10
C LEU A 168 -20.22 27.95 -7.16
N ASP A 169 -19.19 28.19 -6.35
CA ASP A 169 -18.34 29.37 -6.49
C ASP A 169 -17.44 29.28 -7.73
N LYS A 170 -16.92 30.42 -8.20
CA LYS A 170 -16.02 30.52 -9.35
C LYS A 170 -14.77 29.64 -9.23
N ARG A 171 -14.31 29.37 -8.00
CA ARG A 171 -13.13 28.55 -7.72
C ARG A 171 -13.43 27.08 -7.45
N GLN A 172 -14.70 26.68 -7.52
CA GLN A 172 -15.15 25.31 -7.20
C GLN A 172 -14.75 24.82 -5.80
N SER A 173 -14.52 25.74 -4.87
CA SER A 173 -14.07 25.43 -3.49
C SER A 173 -15.16 25.65 -2.44
N SER A 174 -16.31 26.19 -2.81
CA SER A 174 -17.45 26.36 -1.91
C SER A 174 -18.79 26.34 -2.64
N CYS A 175 -19.84 25.94 -1.93
CA CYS A 175 -21.22 26.01 -2.37
C CYS A 175 -21.93 27.17 -1.65
N ILE A 176 -22.48 28.10 -2.44
CA ILE A 176 -23.12 29.32 -1.94
C ILE A 176 -24.65 29.14 -2.02
N PRO A 177 -25.42 29.38 -0.95
CA PRO A 177 -26.87 29.31 -1.00
C PRO A 177 -27.47 30.21 -2.08
N ILE A 178 -28.45 29.69 -2.82
CA ILE A 178 -29.22 30.46 -3.79
C ILE A 178 -30.34 31.18 -3.05
N THR A 179 -30.34 32.51 -3.11
CA THR A 179 -31.37 33.35 -2.49
C THR A 179 -32.76 32.93 -2.96
N GLY A 180 -33.66 32.62 -2.03
CA GLY A 180 -35.05 32.26 -2.30
C GLY A 180 -35.33 30.77 -2.51
N MET A 181 -34.31 29.90 -2.52
CA MET A 181 -34.50 28.44 -2.53
C MET A 181 -34.47 27.84 -1.12
N ARG A 182 -35.25 26.79 -0.90
CA ARG A 182 -35.16 25.99 0.34
C ARG A 182 -33.91 25.12 0.28
N VAL A 183 -32.99 25.37 1.21
CA VAL A 183 -31.80 24.55 1.43
C VAL A 183 -32.23 23.20 2.00
N GLN A 184 -31.99 22.12 1.25
CA GLN A 184 -32.07 20.78 1.82
C GLN A 184 -30.72 20.47 2.47
N LYS A 185 -30.72 20.16 3.77
CA LYS A 185 -29.50 19.70 4.45
C LYS A 185 -29.16 18.31 3.91
N ASN A 186 -27.93 18.13 3.43
CA ASN A 186 -27.47 16.81 3.02
C ASN A 186 -27.54 15.86 4.21
N ASN A 187 -28.17 14.71 4.00
CA ASN A 187 -28.31 13.68 5.02
C ASN A 187 -27.00 12.88 5.06
N SER A 188 -26.20 13.07 6.10
CA SER A 188 -24.91 12.42 6.34
C SER A 188 -24.98 10.88 6.35
N GLN A 189 -26.18 10.30 6.42
CA GLN A 189 -26.43 8.84 6.36
C GLN A 189 -26.46 8.24 4.94
N LYS A 190 -26.54 9.04 3.87
CA LYS A 190 -26.45 8.52 2.48
C LYS A 190 -25.02 8.14 2.05
N ARG A 191 -24.02 8.42 2.89
CA ARG A 191 -22.58 8.25 2.60
C ARG A 191 -22.10 6.78 2.58
N ASN A 192 -22.88 5.84 3.12
CA ASN A 192 -22.49 4.41 3.22
C ASN A 192 -23.01 3.50 2.09
N PHE A 193 -23.50 4.05 0.96
CA PHE A 193 -24.22 3.26 -0.06
C PHE A 193 -23.71 3.43 -1.49
N ARG A 194 -22.39 3.55 -1.67
CA ARG A 194 -21.74 3.31 -2.97
C ARG A 194 -20.81 2.12 -2.83
N VAL A 195 -21.37 0.94 -3.10
CA VAL A 195 -20.68 -0.35 -3.29
C VAL A 195 -20.24 -0.44 -4.75
#